data_AF-A0A6I3C649-F1
#
_entry.id   AF-A0A6I3C649-F1
#
_cell.length_a   1.000
_cell.length_b   1.000
_cell.length_c   1.000
_cell.angle_alpha   90.00
_cell.angle_beta   90.00
_cell.angle_gamma   90.00
#
_symmetry.space_group_name_H-M   'P 1'
#
loop_
_entity.id
_entity.type
_entity.pdbx_description
1 polymer ?
#
loop_
_entity_poly.entity_id
_entity_poly.type
_entity_poly.pdbx_seq_one_letter_code
_entity_poly.pdbx_strand_id
1 'polypeptide(L)' 'MTTLPITEPVAIVTGGAVGIGAAIASRLAHDGHAIAIADIDAANAEARARALRDAGHAA' A
#
# COMPACT_ATOMS: atom_id res chain seq x y z
N MET A 1 -10.52 -1.16 23.90
CA MET A 1 -9.84 -1.12 22.60
C MET A 1 -9.44 -2.55 22.26
N THR A 2 -10.31 -3.27 21.56
CA THR A 2 -10.11 -4.68 21.22
C THR A 2 -9.21 -4.76 19.99
N THR A 3 -8.05 -5.41 20.12
CA THR A 3 -7.18 -5.73 18.98
C THR A 3 -7.75 -6.92 18.24
N LEU A 4 -8.14 -6.73 16.98
CA LEU A 4 -8.37 -7.83 16.06
C LEU A 4 -7.01 -8.47 15.72
N PRO A 5 -6.92 -9.81 15.64
CA PRO A 5 -5.72 -10.45 15.14
C PRO A 5 -5.46 -9.95 13.72
N ILE A 6 -4.28 -9.37 13.49
CA ILE A 6 -3.84 -8.95 12.16
C ILE A 6 -3.55 -10.22 11.37
N THR A 7 -4.45 -10.55 10.46
CA THR A 7 -4.36 -11.75 9.62
C THR A 7 -3.34 -11.60 8.50
N GLU A 8 -2.98 -10.36 8.16
CA GLU A 8 -2.08 -10.02 7.04
C GLU A 8 -1.11 -8.91 7.47
N PRO A 9 0.21 -9.06 7.28
CA PRO A 9 1.19 -8.06 7.70
C PRO A 9 0.96 -6.72 6.99
N VAL A 10 1.14 -5.61 7.71
CA VAL A 10 0.96 -4.26 7.17
C VAL A 10 2.31 -3.68 6.75
N ALA A 11 2.39 -3.06 5.57
CA ALA A 11 3.57 -2.37 5.09
C ALA A 11 3.27 -0.89 4.77
N ILE A 12 4.01 0.01 5.39
CA ILE A 12 3.98 1.45 5.07
C ILE A 12 5.12 1.75 4.11
N VAL A 13 4.81 2.32 2.95
CA VAL A 13 5.82 2.67 1.93
C VAL A 13 5.88 4.19 1.78
N THR A 14 6.98 4.78 2.25
CA THR A 14 7.27 6.20 2.05
C THR A 14 7.80 6.45 0.64
N GLY A 15 7.44 7.57 0.01
CA GLY A 15 7.72 7.79 -1.41
C GLY A 15 7.02 6.76 -2.31
N GLY A 16 5.91 6.18 -1.83
CA GLY A 16 5.26 5.02 -2.43
C GLY A 16 4.41 5.33 -3.66
N ALA A 17 4.20 6.59 -4.02
CA ALA A 17 3.29 6.96 -5.09
C ALA A 17 3.83 6.55 -6.48
N VAL A 18 5.15 6.70 -6.70
CA VAL A 18 5.80 6.53 -8.01
C VAL A 18 7.16 5.82 -7.90
N GLY A 19 7.77 5.51 -9.05
CA GLY A 19 9.13 4.99 -9.13
C GLY A 19 9.36 3.71 -8.34
N ILE A 20 10.45 3.67 -7.57
CA ILE A 20 10.85 2.49 -6.79
C ILE A 20 9.86 2.23 -5.64
N GLY A 21 9.38 3.26 -4.96
CA GLY A 21 8.41 3.09 -3.87
C GLY A 21 7.12 2.44 -4.36
N ALA A 22 6.62 2.87 -5.53
CA ALA A 22 5.47 2.23 -6.17
C ALA A 22 5.72 0.75 -6.53
N ALA A 23 6.91 0.41 -7.01
CA ALA A 23 7.28 -0.97 -7.34
C ALA A 23 7.36 -1.84 -6.07
N ILE A 24 7.93 -1.30 -4.99
CA ILE A 24 7.99 -1.97 -3.68
C ILE A 24 6.58 -2.20 -3.14
N ALA A 25 5.72 -1.18 -3.16
CA ALA A 25 4.33 -1.29 -2.72
C ALA A 25 3.58 -2.39 -3.48
N SER A 26 3.72 -2.42 -4.81
CA SER A 26 3.08 -3.43 -5.66
C SER A 26 3.60 -4.85 -5.37
N ARG A 27 4.91 -5.00 -5.12
CA ARG A 27 5.50 -6.29 -4.76
C ARG A 27 5.02 -6.79 -3.40
N LEU A 28 5.01 -5.93 -2.38
CA LEU A 28 4.55 -6.30 -1.04
C LEU A 28 3.05 -6.64 -1.04
N ALA A 29 2.25 -5.92 -1.84
CA ALA A 29 0.83 -6.21 -2.03
C ALA A 29 0.61 -7.60 -2.65
N HIS A 30 1.39 -7.95 -3.68
CA HIS A 30 1.39 -9.28 -4.27
C HIS A 30 1.77 -10.38 -3.26
N ASP A 31 2.68 -10.08 -2.33
CA ASP A 31 3.09 -10.99 -1.26
C ASP A 31 2.07 -11.04 -0.09
N GLY A 32 0.89 -10.41 -0.24
CA GLY A 32 -0.22 -10.51 0.72
C GLY A 32 -0.17 -9.49 1.86
N HIS A 33 0.57 -8.39 1.71
CA HIS A 33 0.58 -7.32 2.71
C HIS A 33 -0.58 -6.34 2.47
N ALA A 34 -1.14 -5.82 3.55
CA ALA A 34 -1.94 -4.60 3.50
C ALA A 34 -1.02 -3.38 3.40
N ILE A 35 -1.24 -2.53 2.41
CA ILE A 35 -0.31 -1.45 2.06
C ILE A 35 -0.84 -0.09 2.54
N ALA A 36 0.05 0.75 3.05
CA ALA A 36 -0.22 2.18 3.22
C ALA A 36 0.81 2.98 2.39
N ILE A 37 0.32 3.78 1.45
CA ILE A 37 1.16 4.68 0.65
C ILE A 37 1.32 6.00 1.40
N ALA A 38 2.54 6.32 1.79
CA ALA A 38 2.89 7.61 2.39
C ALA A 38 3.73 8.41 1.40
N ASP A 39 3.20 9.51 0.90
CA ASP A 39 3.90 10.37 -0.06
C ASP A 39 3.55 11.83 0.18
N ILE A 40 4.44 12.74 -0.24
CA ILE A 40 4.17 14.18 -0.19
C ILE A 40 3.14 14.58 -1.26
N ASP A 41 3.11 13.84 -2.37
CA ASP A 41 2.10 14.01 -3.41
C ASP A 41 0.87 13.14 -3.10
N ALA A 42 -0.09 13.74 -2.41
CA ALA A 42 -1.32 13.06 -2.00
C ALA A 42 -2.15 12.55 -3.20
N ALA A 43 -2.11 13.24 -4.34
CA ALA A 43 -2.90 12.83 -5.51
C ALA A 43 -2.32 11.57 -6.15
N ASN A 44 -1.00 11.51 -6.32
CA ASN A 44 -0.34 10.30 -6.82
C ASN A 44 -0.37 9.16 -5.80
N ALA A 45 -0.31 9.46 -4.49
CA ALA A 45 -0.49 8.46 -3.44
C ALA A 45 -1.86 7.78 -3.52
N GLU A 46 -2.93 8.57 -3.62
CA GLU A 46 -4.30 8.05 -3.75
C GLU A 46 -4.48 7.28 -5.06
N ALA A 47 -3.93 7.77 -6.18
CA ALA A 47 -3.97 7.06 -7.45
C ALA A 47 -3.28 5.69 -7.37
N ARG A 48 -2.14 5.61 -6.66
CA ARG A 48 -1.44 4.34 -6.42
C ARG A 48 -2.25 3.40 -5.52
N ALA A 49 -2.78 3.90 -4.41
CA ALA A 49 -3.60 3.10 -3.50
C ALA A 49 -4.84 2.56 -4.22
N ARG A 50 -5.48 3.39 -5.05
CA ARG A 50 -6.59 2.97 -5.91
C ARG A 50 -6.18 1.87 -6.89
N ALA A 51 -5.05 2.00 -7.56
CA ALA A 51 -4.56 0.98 -8.49
C ALA A 51 -4.29 -0.37 -7.79
N LEU A 52 -3.78 -0.36 -6.55
CA LEU A 52 -3.60 -1.56 -5.75
C LEU A 52 -4.94 -2.20 -5.36
N ARG A 53 -5.92 -1.38 -4.96
CA ARG A 53 -7.29 -1.86 -4.67
C ARG A 53 -7.99 -2.42 -5.89
N ASP A 54 -7.87 -1.76 -7.04
CA ASP A 54 -8.42 -2.23 -8.32
C ASP A 54 -7.78 -3.57 -8.74
N ALA A 55 -6.55 -3.85 -8.31
CA ALA A 55 -5.87 -5.14 -8.48
C ALA A 55 -6.22 -6.19 -7.41
N GLY A 56 -7.08 -5.85 -6.44
CA GLY A 56 -7.57 -6.77 -5.41
C GLY A 56 -6.76 -6.78 -4.11
N HIS A 57 -5.85 -5.84 -3.91
CA HIS A 57 -5.05 -5.74 -2.68
C HIS A 57 -5.68 -4.78 -1.65
N ALA A 58 -5.40 -4.99 -0.37
CA ALA A 58 -5.73 -4.02 0.68
C ALA A 58 -4.72 -2.85 0.63
N ALA A 59 -5.18 -1.64 0.29
CA ALA A 59 -4.34 -0.45 0.16
C ALA A 59 -5.12 0.86 0.36
#